data_AF-A0A2D6CZK5-F1
#
_entry.id   AF-A0A2D6CZK5-F1
#
_cell.length_a   1.000
_cell.length_b   1.000
_cell.length_c   1.000
_cell.angle_alpha   90.00
_cell.angle_beta   90.00
_cell.angle_gamma   90.00
#
_symmetry.space_group_name_H-M   'P 1'
#
loop_
_entity.id
_entity.type
_entity.pdbx_description
1 polymer ?
#
loop_
_entity_poly.entity_id
_entity_poly.type
_entity_poly.pdbx_seq_one_letter_code
_entity_poly.pdbx_strand_id
1 'polypeptide(L)'
;MLTPQSDRAPVRIEGSSDAERYRNTLDRWKAASERQIVALEAADWDTFGEALTYKDELLAAWAREGVELATLEKAAGAATRREWGGLVAAIGELDAKAADIIQRVMAELRGSLRQFEFERRVMRSYQSLPDQVTPSYHDKKY
;
A
#
# COMPACT_ATOMS: atom_id res chain seq x y z
N MET A 1 18.36 9.97 -11.75
CA MET A 1 17.52 8.87 -11.23
C MET A 1 18.34 8.15 -10.18
N LEU A 2 18.06 8.42 -8.90
CA LEU A 2 18.70 7.74 -7.77
C LEU A 2 17.74 6.63 -7.35
N THR A 3 17.97 5.40 -7.80
CA THR A 3 17.47 4.24 -7.08
C THR A 3 18.23 4.21 -5.76
N PRO A 4 17.57 4.28 -4.59
CA PRO A 4 18.24 3.91 -3.36
C PRO A 4 18.52 2.41 -3.49
N GLN A 5 19.79 2.05 -3.70
CA GLN A 5 20.26 0.72 -3.37
C GLN A 5 20.06 0.57 -1.87
N SER A 6 18.96 -0.07 -1.48
CA SER A 6 18.79 -0.48 -0.10
C SER A 6 19.94 -1.45 0.20
N ASP A 7 20.86 -1.07 1.09
CA ASP A 7 21.94 -1.93 1.63
C ASP A 7 21.38 -3.14 2.43
N ARG A 8 20.10 -3.47 2.26
CA ARG A 8 19.45 -4.63 2.87
C ARG A 8 19.91 -5.89 2.16
N ALA A 9 20.35 -6.85 2.97
CA ALA A 9 20.61 -8.20 2.51
C ALA A 9 19.36 -8.77 1.81
N PRO A 10 19.52 -9.51 0.69
CA PRO A 10 18.38 -10.06 -0.03
C PRO A 10 17.53 -10.94 0.89
N VAL A 11 16.21 -10.82 0.79
CA VAL A 11 15.25 -11.64 1.54
C VAL A 11 15.54 -13.12 1.29
N ARG A 12 15.74 -13.87 2.38
CA ARG A 12 15.95 -15.33 2.36
C ARG A 12 14.69 -16.02 2.85
N ILE A 13 14.29 -17.07 2.13
CA ILE A 13 13.19 -17.95 2.57
C ILE A 13 13.76 -18.90 3.62
N GLU A 14 13.13 -18.93 4.79
CA GLU A 14 13.53 -19.80 5.91
C GLU A 14 12.68 -21.07 5.94
N GLY A 15 13.27 -22.19 6.33
CA GLY A 15 12.59 -23.47 6.48
C GLY A 15 13.51 -24.63 6.10
N SER A 16 13.34 -25.77 6.77
CA SER A 16 14.12 -26.99 6.53
C SER A 16 13.52 -27.88 5.42
N SER A 17 12.26 -27.63 5.06
CA SER A 17 11.53 -28.31 3.98
C SER A 17 10.77 -27.31 3.11
N ASP A 18 10.37 -27.73 1.90
CA ASP A 18 9.55 -26.91 0.99
C ASP A 18 8.22 -26.49 1.63
N ALA A 19 7.63 -27.37 2.43
CA ALA A 19 6.39 -27.10 3.17
C ALA A 19 6.57 -26.00 4.21
N GLU A 20 7.67 -26.05 4.99
CA GLU A 20 8.01 -25.01 5.95
C GLU A 20 8.36 -23.69 5.26
N ARG A 21 9.15 -23.75 4.18
CA ARG A 21 9.50 -22.58 3.38
C ARG A 21 8.26 -21.89 2.81
N TYR A 22 7.31 -22.67 2.29
CA TYR A 22 6.05 -22.12 1.77
C TYR A 22 5.22 -21.47 2.87
N ARG A 23 5.02 -22.17 3.99
CA ARG A 23 4.31 -21.64 5.17
C ARG A 23 4.94 -20.33 5.64
N ASN A 24 6.26 -20.31 5.86
CA ASN A 24 6.97 -19.12 6.35
C ASN A 24 6.88 -17.96 5.35
N THR A 25 6.84 -18.25 4.05
CA THR A 25 6.61 -17.24 3.00
C THR A 25 5.21 -16.64 3.12
N LEU A 26 4.17 -17.47 3.31
CA LEU A 26 2.81 -17.00 3.52
C LEU A 26 2.69 -16.15 4.80
N ASP A 27 3.29 -16.59 5.91
CA ASP A 27 3.27 -15.85 7.18
C ASP A 27 3.93 -14.46 7.03
N ARG A 28 5.09 -14.40 6.36
CA ARG A 28 5.79 -13.13 6.10
C ARG A 28 5.03 -12.22 5.15
N TRP A 29 4.39 -12.79 4.12
CA TRP A 29 3.55 -12.02 3.21
C TRP A 29 2.34 -11.45 3.96
N LYS A 30 1.65 -12.26 4.78
CA LYS A 30 0.55 -11.80 5.62
C LYS A 30 1.00 -10.65 6.53
N ALA A 31 2.12 -10.79 7.24
CA ALA A 31 2.65 -9.74 8.11
C ALA A 31 3.00 -8.45 7.34
N ALA A 32 3.57 -8.57 6.15
CA ALA A 32 3.84 -7.41 5.28
C ALA A 32 2.54 -6.70 4.88
N SER A 33 1.50 -7.46 4.55
CA SER A 33 0.18 -6.93 4.16
C SER A 33 -0.52 -6.25 5.35
N GLU A 34 -0.43 -6.82 6.55
CA GLU A 34 -0.91 -6.19 7.78
C GLU A 34 -0.18 -4.87 8.06
N ARG A 35 1.15 -4.84 7.89
CA ARG A 35 1.95 -3.62 8.05
C ARG A 35 1.55 -2.55 7.02
N GLN A 36 1.24 -2.94 5.78
CA GLN A 36 0.71 -2.01 4.76
C GLN A 36 -0.61 -1.38 5.22
N ILE A 37 -1.55 -2.19 5.73
CA ILE A 37 -2.84 -1.67 6.23
C ILE A 37 -2.63 -0.67 7.36
N VAL A 38 -1.83 -1.02 8.37
CA VAL A 38 -1.56 -0.13 9.51
C VAL A 38 -0.92 1.18 9.03
N ALA A 39 0.03 1.11 8.10
CA ALA A 39 0.68 2.28 7.54
C ALA A 39 -0.30 3.16 6.74
N LEU A 40 -1.18 2.57 5.93
CA LEU A 40 -2.21 3.28 5.18
C LEU A 40 -3.22 3.97 6.11
N GLU A 41 -3.67 3.29 7.16
CA GLU A 41 -4.59 3.86 8.16
C GLU A 41 -3.94 5.02 8.94
N ALA A 42 -2.61 4.98 9.14
CA ALA A 42 -1.84 6.04 9.77
C ALA A 42 -1.34 7.13 8.80
N ALA A 43 -1.61 7.01 7.49
CA ALA A 43 -1.03 7.84 6.43
C ALA A 43 0.52 7.90 6.46
N ASP A 44 1.17 6.83 6.94
CA ASP A 44 2.62 6.66 6.95
C ASP A 44 3.09 6.05 5.62
N TRP A 45 3.38 6.93 4.66
CA TRP A 45 3.78 6.54 3.31
C TRP A 45 5.15 5.89 3.23
N ASP A 46 6.05 6.21 4.16
CA ASP A 46 7.39 5.61 4.22
C ASP A 46 7.29 4.15 4.66
N THR A 47 6.57 3.89 5.76
CA THR A 47 6.34 2.51 6.23
C THR A 47 5.54 1.70 5.21
N PHE A 48 4.56 2.32 4.54
CA PHE A 48 3.82 1.67 3.47
C PHE A 48 4.75 1.25 2.31
N GLY A 49 5.63 2.15 1.86
CA GLY A 49 6.60 1.89 0.81
C GLY A 49 7.60 0.79 1.20
N GLU A 50 8.10 0.79 2.44
CA GLU A 50 8.95 -0.28 2.95
C GLU A 50 8.25 -1.65 2.94
N ALA A 51 7.00 -1.70 3.42
CA ALA A 51 6.24 -2.94 3.48
C ALA A 51 5.90 -3.48 2.08
N LEU A 52 5.61 -2.60 1.13
CA LEU A 52 5.44 -2.94 -0.29
C LEU A 52 6.72 -3.50 -0.90
N THR A 53 7.85 -2.83 -0.70
CA THR A 53 9.15 -3.26 -1.22
C THR A 53 9.53 -4.63 -0.65
N TYR A 54 9.34 -4.84 0.65
CA TYR A 54 9.59 -6.12 1.28
C TYR A 54 8.71 -7.25 0.73
N LYS A 55 7.42 -6.98 0.47
CA LYS A 55 6.50 -7.94 -0.16
C LYS A 55 7.00 -8.33 -1.55
N ASP A 56 7.42 -7.37 -2.37
CA ASP A 56 7.96 -7.63 -3.71
C ASP A 56 9.25 -8.47 -3.66
N GLU A 57 10.17 -8.12 -2.76
CA GLU A 57 11.41 -8.88 -2.54
C GLU A 57 11.15 -10.30 -2.05
N LEU A 58 10.15 -10.49 -1.18
CA LEU A 58 9.72 -11.81 -0.69
C LEU A 58 9.16 -12.67 -1.81
N LEU A 59 8.29 -12.11 -2.67
CA LEU A 59 7.73 -12.84 -3.81
C LEU A 59 8.82 -13.20 -4.84
N ALA A 60 9.76 -12.30 -5.08
CA ALA A 60 10.93 -12.57 -5.93
C ALA A 60 11.85 -13.64 -5.32
N ALA A 61 12.02 -13.66 -3.99
CA ALA A 61 12.75 -14.71 -3.29
C ALA A 61 12.05 -16.07 -3.44
N TRP A 62 10.74 -16.12 -3.21
CA TRP A 62 9.95 -17.35 -3.38
C TRP A 62 10.02 -17.89 -4.80
N ALA A 63 9.90 -17.04 -5.83
CA ALA A 63 10.01 -17.44 -7.22
C ALA A 63 11.36 -18.09 -7.55
N ARG A 64 12.45 -17.67 -6.87
CA ARG A 64 13.80 -18.23 -7.06
C ARG A 64 14.00 -19.58 -6.38
N GLU A 65 13.19 -19.94 -5.39
CA GLU A 65 13.26 -21.27 -4.75
C GLU A 65 12.91 -22.38 -5.74
N GLY A 66 12.17 -22.09 -6.81
CA GLY A 66 11.81 -23.07 -7.84
C GLY A 66 10.90 -24.20 -7.34
N VAL A 67 10.20 -23.98 -6.22
CA VAL A 67 9.29 -24.96 -5.63
C VAL A 67 8.01 -25.04 -6.46
N GLU A 68 7.75 -26.21 -7.01
CA GLU A 68 6.51 -26.51 -7.74
C GLU A 68 5.33 -26.63 -6.76
N LEU A 69 4.58 -25.54 -6.59
CA LEU A 69 3.50 -25.45 -5.61
C LEU A 69 2.44 -26.55 -5.80
N ALA A 70 2.08 -26.89 -7.03
CA ALA A 70 1.11 -27.94 -7.31
C ALA A 70 1.58 -29.33 -6.83
N THR A 71 2.90 -29.58 -6.86
CA THR A 71 3.50 -30.82 -6.34
C THR A 71 3.51 -30.78 -4.81
N LEU A 72 3.88 -29.63 -4.23
CA LEU A 72 3.89 -29.42 -2.79
C LEU A 72 2.49 -29.59 -2.17
N GLU A 73 1.46 -29.02 -2.79
CA GLU A 73 0.07 -29.16 -2.34
C GLU A 73 -0.42 -30.61 -2.41
N LYS A 74 -0.06 -31.36 -3.46
CA LYS A 74 -0.40 -32.79 -3.57
C LYS A 74 0.27 -33.63 -2.48
N ALA A 75 1.51 -33.30 -2.11
CA ALA A 75 2.25 -33.97 -1.05
C ALA A 75 1.77 -33.59 0.36
N ALA A 76 1.14 -32.43 0.52
CA ALA A 76 0.71 -31.92 1.81
C ALA A 76 -0.55 -32.62 2.35
N GLY A 77 -0.52 -32.94 3.65
CA GLY A 77 -1.67 -33.45 4.38
C GLY A 77 -2.87 -32.48 4.34
N ALA A 78 -4.08 -33.00 4.54
CA ALA A 78 -5.31 -32.21 4.46
C ALA A 78 -5.34 -31.03 5.45
N ALA A 79 -4.80 -31.21 6.66
CA ALA A 79 -4.69 -30.14 7.66
C ALA A 79 -3.76 -29.01 7.20
N THR A 80 -2.58 -29.36 6.68
CA THR A 80 -1.60 -28.41 6.15
C THR A 80 -2.14 -27.63 4.96
N ARG A 81 -2.82 -28.29 4.02
CA ARG A 81 -3.47 -27.60 2.89
C ARG A 81 -4.54 -26.62 3.35
N ARG A 82 -5.35 -27.00 4.34
CA ARG A 82 -6.37 -26.10 4.91
C ARG A 82 -5.75 -24.88 5.56
N GLU A 83 -4.66 -25.08 6.30
CA GLU A 83 -3.89 -24.00 6.91
C GLU A 83 -3.35 -23.04 5.85
N TRP A 84 -2.66 -23.54 4.82
CA TRP A 84 -2.16 -22.70 3.73
C TRP A 84 -3.28 -21.95 3.01
N GLY A 85 -4.39 -22.64 2.71
CA GLY A 85 -5.56 -22.00 2.10
C GLY A 85 -6.15 -20.89 2.98
N GLY A 86 -6.15 -21.07 4.30
CA GLY A 86 -6.56 -20.03 5.25
C GLY A 86 -5.64 -18.81 5.24
N LEU A 87 -4.32 -19.02 5.17
CA LEU A 87 -3.35 -17.93 5.05
C LEU A 87 -3.51 -17.18 3.72
N VAL A 88 -3.66 -17.90 2.61
CA VAL A 88 -3.89 -17.30 1.28
C VAL A 88 -5.17 -16.47 1.26
N ALA A 89 -6.26 -16.98 1.83
CA ALA A 89 -7.52 -16.24 1.94
C ALA A 89 -7.36 -14.96 2.77
N ALA A 90 -6.72 -15.05 3.94
CA ALA A 90 -6.47 -13.89 4.80
C ALA A 90 -5.59 -12.83 4.10
N ILE A 91 -4.56 -13.25 3.35
CA ILE A 91 -3.75 -12.35 2.53
C ILE A 91 -4.61 -11.66 1.47
N GLY A 92 -5.48 -12.40 0.78
CA GLY A 92 -6.39 -11.84 -0.22
C GLY A 92 -7.35 -10.78 0.36
N GLU A 93 -7.87 -11.02 1.57
CA GLU A 93 -8.71 -10.05 2.29
C GLU A 93 -7.94 -8.78 2.66
N LEU A 94 -6.70 -8.92 3.12
CA LEU A 94 -5.82 -7.79 3.43
C LEU A 94 -5.49 -6.97 2.17
N ASP A 95 -5.16 -7.63 1.06
CA ASP A 95 -4.87 -6.96 -0.21
C ASP A 95 -6.10 -6.20 -0.74
N ALA A 96 -7.29 -6.78 -0.62
CA ALA A 96 -8.54 -6.11 -0.97
C ALA A 96 -8.81 -4.87 -0.07
N LYS A 97 -8.56 -4.99 1.24
CA LYS A 97 -8.69 -3.87 2.18
C LYS A 97 -7.70 -2.75 1.84
N ALA A 98 -6.45 -3.08 1.50
CA ALA A 98 -5.43 -2.10 1.13
C ALA A 98 -5.85 -1.33 -0.12
N ALA A 99 -6.38 -2.03 -1.13
CA ALA A 99 -6.88 -1.43 -2.35
C ALA A 99 -8.04 -0.45 -2.08
N ASP A 100 -8.99 -0.81 -1.22
CA ASP A 100 -10.10 0.06 -0.83
C ASP A 100 -9.60 1.34 -0.12
N ILE A 101 -8.67 1.21 0.83
CA ILE A 101 -8.09 2.40 1.50
C ILE A 101 -7.38 3.30 0.50
N ILE A 102 -6.54 2.74 -0.38
CA ILE A 102 -5.83 3.51 -1.42
C ILE A 102 -6.83 4.23 -2.34
N GLN A 103 -7.91 3.57 -2.75
CA GLN A 103 -8.94 4.19 -3.58
C GLN A 103 -9.61 5.38 -2.88
N ARG A 104 -9.91 5.26 -1.58
CA ARG A 104 -10.49 6.36 -0.78
C ARG A 104 -9.51 7.52 -0.67
N VAL A 105 -8.25 7.27 -0.32
CA VAL A 105 -7.22 8.32 -0.26
C VAL A 105 -7.07 9.03 -1.61
N MET A 106 -7.03 8.29 -2.72
CA MET A 106 -6.94 8.88 -4.05
C MET A 106 -8.17 9.72 -4.41
N ALA A 107 -9.37 9.30 -3.98
CA ALA A 107 -10.59 10.08 -4.19
C ALA A 107 -10.56 11.39 -3.39
N GLU A 108 -10.12 11.36 -2.14
CA GLU A 108 -9.94 12.53 -1.28
C GLU A 108 -8.92 13.51 -1.86
N LEU A 109 -7.74 13.03 -2.27
CA LEU A 109 -6.71 13.85 -2.92
C LEU A 109 -7.23 14.55 -4.18
N ARG A 110 -7.98 13.84 -5.03
CA ARG A 110 -8.64 14.45 -6.21
C ARG A 110 -9.70 15.47 -5.83
N GLY A 111 -10.40 15.27 -4.72
CA GLY A 111 -11.33 16.27 -4.15
C GLY A 111 -10.59 17.55 -3.75
N SER A 112 -9.56 17.42 -2.92
CA SER A 112 -8.76 18.53 -2.42
C SER A 112 -8.07 19.32 -3.53
N LEU A 113 -7.52 18.64 -4.55
CA LEU A 113 -6.91 19.32 -5.71
C LEU A 113 -7.92 20.17 -6.49
N ARG A 114 -9.13 19.65 -6.73
CA ARG A 114 -10.19 20.41 -7.42
C ARG A 114 -10.64 21.63 -6.62
N GLN A 115 -10.75 21.50 -5.30
CA GLN A 115 -11.07 22.63 -4.42
C GLN A 115 -9.97 23.70 -4.48
N PHE A 116 -8.71 23.30 -4.38
CA PHE A 116 -7.58 24.22 -4.47
C PHE A 116 -7.52 24.97 -5.82
N GLU A 117 -7.74 24.27 -6.94
CA GLU A 117 -7.80 24.88 -8.26
C GLU A 117 -8.95 25.89 -8.39
N PHE A 118 -10.12 25.56 -7.81
CA PHE A 118 -11.26 26.45 -7.76
C PHE A 118 -10.95 27.71 -6.94
N GLU A 119 -10.42 27.57 -5.72
CA GLU A 119 -10.03 28.70 -4.87
C GLU A 119 -9.00 29.61 -5.58
N ARG A 120 -8.00 29.01 -6.24
CA ARG A 120 -7.02 29.75 -7.04
C ARG A 120 -7.64 30.47 -8.24
N ARG A 121 -8.70 29.93 -8.84
CA ARG A 121 -9.45 30.60 -9.92
C ARG A 121 -10.28 31.77 -9.39
N VAL A 122 -10.96 31.58 -8.26
CA VAL A 122 -11.72 32.64 -7.59
C VAL A 122 -10.80 33.80 -7.19
N MET A 123 -9.65 33.50 -6.58
CA MET A 123 -8.68 34.52 -6.15
C MET A 123 -8.10 35.31 -7.34
N ARG A 124 -7.78 34.65 -8.45
CA ARG A 124 -7.38 35.35 -9.70
C ARG A 124 -8.49 36.24 -10.25
N SER A 125 -9.73 35.74 -10.23
CA SER A 125 -10.88 36.51 -10.71
C SER A 125 -11.11 37.75 -9.85
N TYR A 126 -10.99 37.60 -8.53
CA TYR A 126 -11.06 38.70 -7.56
C TYR A 126 -9.96 39.75 -7.79
N GLN A 127 -8.71 39.33 -7.98
CA GLN A 127 -7.58 40.23 -8.27
C GLN A 127 -7.69 40.94 -9.62
N SER A 128 -8.47 40.39 -10.56
CA SER A 128 -8.74 41.00 -11.87
C SER A 128 -9.95 41.94 -11.90
N LEU A 129 -10.67 42.10 -10.79
CA LEU A 129 -11.78 43.03 -10.71
C LEU A 129 -11.27 44.48 -10.74
N PRO A 130 -11.89 45.37 -11.51
CA PRO A 130 -11.61 46.80 -11.44
C PRO A 130 -11.90 47.33 -10.02
N ASP A 131 -11.05 48.22 -9.50
CA ASP A 131 -11.16 48.80 -8.13
C ASP A 131 -12.56 49.37 -7.78
N GLN A 132 -13.34 49.73 -8.80
CA GLN A 132 -14.71 50.25 -8.68
C GLN A 132 -15.73 49.20 -8.23
N VAL A 133 -15.41 47.90 -8.33
CA VAL A 133 -16.31 46.77 -8.05
C VAL A 133 -15.72 45.76 -7.06
N THR A 134 -14.47 45.96 -6.63
CA THR A 134 -13.81 45.13 -5.62
C THR A 134 -14.38 45.47 -4.24
N PRO A 135 -15.10 44.56 -3.56
CA PRO A 135 -15.62 44.83 -2.22
C PRO A 135 -14.44 45.08 -1.26
N SER A 136 -14.35 46.28 -0.71
CA SER A 136 -13.38 46.58 0.34
C SER A 136 -13.65 45.70 1.55
N TYR A 137 -12.81 44.69 1.78
CA TYR A 137 -12.80 43.93 3.03
C TYR A 137 -12.43 44.80 4.26
N HIS A 138 -12.09 46.08 4.06
CA HIS A 138 -11.76 47.04 5.11
C HIS A 138 -12.96 47.84 5.64
N ASP A 139 -14.16 47.69 5.10
CA ASP A 139 -15.33 48.49 5.55
C ASP A 139 -16.26 47.76 6.51
N LYS A 140 -15.71 46.89 7.37
CA LYS A 140 -16.38 46.52 8.62
C LYS A 140 -16.00 47.53 9.70
N LYS A 141 -16.68 48.68 9.70
CA LYS A 141 -16.83 49.45 10.93
C LYS A 141 -17.79 48.70 11.85
N TYR A 142 -17.29 48.40 13.05
CA TYR A 142 -18.08 48.06 14.23
C TYR A 142 -19.14 49.14 14.50
#